data_AF-A0A7J6QBA3-F1
#
_entry.id   AF-A0A7J6QBA3-F1
#
_cell.length_a   1.000
_cell.length_b   1.000
_cell.length_c   1.000
_cell.angle_alpha   90.00
_cell.angle_beta   90.00
_cell.angle_gamma   90.00
#
_symmetry.space_group_name_H-M   'P 1'
#
loop_
_entity.id
_entity.type
_entity.pdbx_description
1 polymer ?
#
loop_
_entity_poly.entity_id
_entity_poly.type
_entity_poly.pdbx_seq_one_letter_code
_entity_poly.pdbx_strand_id
1 'polypeptide(L)'
;KGGAEETGSKINVLLQAYISRLPLEGFALQADMVYVEQSAGRIFRALFEIALRRGWADLAKKALLWSKVVEKRFWSVQTPLRHFKEIPEDILRKIEKKDIRFEQYYDYKPHEIGELLRAPKLGKHIYKYVHQFPKLDLAAYVQPLTRSCLLVELTLTPDFQFDSKVHSSTEPFWIFVEDTQQETILYYELFVLRQSQADQEHTLTFTVPITDPMPPHYFIRCVSDRWIGAESLLPVNFRRLILPERNPPETELLDLMPLPITALKWPKAEQVFYGATGKLNPIQTQTFTQMFQSDDNTLLCAPANSGKLQC
;
A
#
# COMPACT_ATOMS: atom_id res chain seq x y z
N LYS A 1 18.66 25.56 -4.08
CA LYS A 1 20.12 25.65 -3.88
C LYS A 1 20.75 25.37 -5.24
N GLY A 2 21.50 26.32 -5.77
CA GLY A 2 22.09 26.30 -7.11
C GLY A 2 22.23 27.73 -7.62
N GLY A 3 23.35 28.06 -8.26
CA GLY A 3 23.55 29.36 -8.91
C GLY A 3 22.61 29.56 -10.09
N ALA A 4 22.30 30.81 -10.45
CA ALA A 4 21.42 31.12 -11.58
C ALA A 4 21.94 30.60 -12.93
N GLU A 5 23.27 30.51 -13.06
CA GLU A 5 23.97 30.03 -14.26
C GLU A 5 24.00 28.49 -14.37
N GLU A 6 23.61 27.76 -13.33
CA GLU A 6 23.61 26.31 -13.37
C GLU A 6 22.43 25.78 -14.19
N THR A 7 22.69 24.87 -15.11
CA THR A 7 21.65 24.21 -15.93
C THR A 7 20.58 23.54 -15.05
N GLY A 8 20.98 22.97 -13.91
CA GLY A 8 20.06 22.38 -12.94
C GLY A 8 19.07 23.41 -12.35
N SER A 9 19.54 24.62 -12.04
CA SER A 9 18.70 25.71 -11.56
C SER A 9 17.71 26.15 -12.62
N LYS A 10 18.15 26.27 -13.89
CA LYS A 10 17.27 26.60 -15.02
C LYS A 10 16.14 25.59 -15.15
N ILE A 11 16.44 24.29 -15.21
CA ILE A 11 15.44 23.23 -15.35
C ILE A 11 14.45 23.27 -14.17
N ASN A 12 14.96 23.46 -12.95
CA ASN A 12 14.14 23.53 -11.75
C ASN A 12 13.16 24.71 -11.81
N VAL A 13 13.65 25.91 -12.11
CA VAL A 13 12.81 27.12 -12.21
C VAL A 13 11.78 26.98 -13.34
N LEU A 14 12.17 26.45 -14.50
CA LEU A 14 11.24 26.22 -15.61
C LEU A 14 10.11 25.26 -15.22
N LEU A 15 10.41 24.18 -14.51
CA LEU A 15 9.40 23.25 -14.02
C LEU A 15 8.44 23.93 -13.01
N GLN A 16 8.97 24.73 -12.09
CA GLN A 16 8.15 25.47 -11.13
C GLN A 16 7.28 26.53 -11.82
N ALA A 17 7.81 27.22 -12.83
CA ALA A 17 7.09 28.18 -13.64
C ALA A 17 5.96 27.52 -14.45
N TYR A 18 6.23 26.33 -15.01
CA TYR A 18 5.23 25.51 -15.69
C TYR A 18 4.05 25.17 -14.78
N ILE A 19 4.32 24.61 -13.60
CA ILE A 19 3.31 24.23 -12.60
C ILE A 19 2.50 25.45 -12.16
N SER A 20 3.17 26.59 -11.97
CA SER A 20 2.56 27.86 -11.54
C SER A 20 1.83 28.61 -12.66
N ARG A 21 1.86 28.09 -13.90
CA ARG A 21 1.26 28.71 -15.10
C ARG A 21 1.77 30.13 -15.36
N LEU A 22 3.04 30.39 -15.07
CA LEU A 22 3.65 31.70 -15.32
C LEU A 22 3.85 31.90 -16.83
N PRO A 23 3.52 33.09 -17.37
CA PRO A 23 3.89 33.43 -18.74
C PRO A 23 5.41 33.59 -18.82
N LEU A 24 6.02 32.94 -19.83
CA LEU A 24 7.45 33.10 -20.12
C LEU A 24 7.61 33.93 -21.40
N GLU A 25 8.49 34.92 -21.34
CA GLU A 25 8.91 35.70 -22.51
C GLU A 25 10.12 35.03 -23.18
N GLY A 26 10.12 34.99 -24.51
CA GLY A 26 11.23 34.43 -25.29
C GLY A 26 11.01 32.98 -25.74
N PHE A 27 11.20 32.77 -27.05
CA PHE A 27 10.97 31.48 -27.72
C PHE A 27 11.83 30.34 -27.14
N ALA A 28 13.10 30.61 -26.83
CA ALA A 28 14.02 29.60 -26.32
C ALA A 28 13.58 29.03 -24.96
N LEU A 29 13.17 29.89 -24.02
CA LEU A 29 12.72 29.46 -22.69
C LEU A 29 11.40 28.70 -22.74
N GLN A 30 10.49 29.09 -23.65
CA GLN A 30 9.25 28.35 -23.88
C GLN A 30 9.52 26.95 -24.44
N ALA A 31 10.42 26.83 -25.42
CA ALA A 31 10.83 25.53 -25.97
C ALA A 31 11.48 24.64 -24.90
N ASP A 32 12.36 25.19 -24.07
CA ASP A 32 12.99 24.46 -22.97
C ASP A 32 11.97 23.99 -21.92
N MET A 33 10.99 24.83 -21.57
CA MET A 33 9.92 24.47 -20.63
C MET A 33 9.11 23.27 -21.14
N VAL A 34 8.73 23.29 -22.43
CA VAL A 34 7.99 22.19 -23.06
C VAL A 34 8.82 20.90 -23.08
N TYR A 35 10.12 21.00 -23.33
CA TYR A 35 11.00 19.83 -23.27
C TYR A 35 11.09 19.24 -21.85
N VAL A 36 11.19 20.10 -20.83
CA VAL A 36 11.21 19.70 -19.43
C VAL A 36 9.89 19.06 -19.00
N GLU A 37 8.74 19.66 -19.33
CA GLU A 37 7.42 19.14 -18.90
C GLU A 37 7.11 17.75 -19.50
N GLN A 38 7.44 17.54 -20.79
CA GLN A 38 7.23 16.27 -21.48
C GLN A 38 8.03 15.12 -20.86
N SER A 39 9.15 15.45 -20.22
CA SER A 39 10.03 14.49 -19.57
C SER A 39 9.76 14.34 -18.07
N ALA A 40 9.33 15.42 -17.41
CA ALA A 40 9.21 15.47 -15.95
C ALA A 40 8.23 14.41 -15.41
N GLY A 41 7.07 14.23 -16.05
CA GLY A 41 6.08 13.24 -15.60
C GLY A 41 6.65 11.82 -15.52
N ARG A 42 7.29 11.34 -16.58
CA ARG A 42 7.92 10.00 -16.62
C ARG A 42 9.11 9.87 -15.67
N ILE A 43 9.88 10.95 -15.47
CA ILE A 43 11.01 10.96 -14.53
C ILE A 43 10.51 10.81 -13.09
N PHE A 44 9.50 11.59 -12.68
CA PHE A 44 8.94 11.47 -11.33
C PHE A 44 8.25 10.12 -11.10
N ARG A 45 7.62 9.54 -12.13
CA ARG A 45 7.10 8.17 -12.05
C ARG A 45 8.19 7.11 -11.87
N ALA A 46 9.30 7.23 -12.60
CA ALA A 46 10.44 6.34 -12.40
C ALA A 46 11.05 6.49 -10.99
N LEU A 47 11.20 7.72 -10.49
CA LEU A 47 11.66 7.99 -9.13
C LEU A 47 10.71 7.41 -8.07
N PHE A 48 9.40 7.50 -8.31
CA PHE A 48 8.39 6.88 -7.46
C PHE A 48 8.56 5.36 -7.40
N GLU A 49 8.67 4.68 -8.56
CA GLU A 49 8.86 3.23 -8.59
C GLU A 49 10.16 2.78 -7.91
N ILE A 50 11.26 3.53 -8.09
CA ILE A 50 12.53 3.25 -7.41
C ILE A 50 12.38 3.39 -5.90
N ALA A 51 11.77 4.48 -5.42
CA ALA A 51 11.55 4.72 -4.01
C ALA A 51 10.62 3.67 -3.38
N LEU A 52 9.57 3.29 -4.12
CA LEU A 52 8.60 2.27 -3.73
C LEU A 52 9.26 0.90 -3.53
N ARG A 53 10.06 0.44 -4.51
CA ARG A 53 10.80 -0.84 -4.43
C ARG A 53 11.85 -0.86 -3.33
N ARG A 54 12.40 0.30 -2.97
CA ARG A 54 13.35 0.45 -1.86
C ARG A 54 12.68 0.60 -0.49
N GLY A 55 11.35 0.70 -0.48
CA GLY A 55 10.58 0.90 0.74
C GLY A 55 10.73 2.29 1.36
N TRP A 56 11.14 3.31 0.60
CA TRP A 56 11.30 4.68 1.11
C TRP A 56 9.98 5.44 1.06
N ALA A 57 9.20 5.38 2.14
CA ALA A 57 7.84 5.90 2.21
C ALA A 57 7.77 7.39 1.86
N ASP A 58 8.61 8.19 2.52
CA ASP A 58 8.63 9.64 2.35
C ASP A 58 9.00 10.08 0.93
N LEU A 59 10.01 9.45 0.33
CA LEU A 59 10.44 9.75 -1.02
C LEU A 59 9.42 9.27 -2.06
N ALA A 60 8.83 8.09 -1.85
CA ALA A 60 7.79 7.55 -2.73
C ALA A 60 6.57 8.47 -2.74
N LYS A 61 6.07 8.89 -1.57
CA LYS A 61 4.96 9.86 -1.46
C LYS A 61 5.27 11.16 -2.17
N LYS A 62 6.46 11.74 -1.95
CA LYS A 62 6.89 12.98 -2.60
C LYS A 62 6.98 12.80 -4.12
N ALA A 63 7.61 11.73 -4.61
CA ALA A 63 7.74 11.48 -6.05
C ALA A 63 6.38 11.24 -6.73
N LEU A 64 5.47 10.50 -6.09
CA LEU A 64 4.09 10.33 -6.56
C LEU A 64 3.36 11.68 -6.62
N LEU A 65 3.47 12.49 -5.56
CA LEU A 65 2.87 13.82 -5.53
C LEU A 65 3.39 14.71 -6.66
N TRP A 66 4.71 14.76 -6.86
CA TRP A 66 5.33 15.54 -7.93
C TRP A 66 4.88 15.06 -9.31
N SER A 67 4.73 13.74 -9.52
CA SER A 67 4.19 13.21 -10.77
C SER A 67 2.79 13.75 -11.07
N LYS A 68 1.93 13.84 -10.04
CA LYS A 68 0.58 14.39 -10.13
C LYS A 68 0.61 15.91 -10.34
N VAL A 69 1.43 16.64 -9.58
CA VAL A 69 1.58 18.10 -9.68
C VAL A 69 2.02 18.53 -11.08
N VAL A 70 2.95 17.79 -11.69
CA VAL A 70 3.37 18.03 -13.07
C VAL A 70 2.25 17.74 -14.06
N GLU A 71 1.58 16.59 -13.94
CA GLU A 71 0.50 16.21 -14.86
C GLU A 71 -0.71 17.15 -14.79
N LYS A 72 -1.11 17.55 -13.57
CA LYS A 72 -2.29 18.38 -13.32
C LYS A 72 -1.99 19.88 -13.39
N ARG A 73 -0.72 20.25 -13.35
CA ARG A 73 -0.23 21.63 -13.50
C ARG A 73 -0.86 22.59 -12.48
N PHE A 74 -0.77 22.21 -11.21
CA PHE A 74 -1.02 23.06 -10.04
C PHE A 74 -0.41 22.43 -8.79
N TRP A 75 -0.15 23.23 -7.76
CA TRP A 75 0.52 22.82 -6.53
C TRP A 75 -0.40 22.12 -5.53
N SER A 76 0.14 21.23 -4.70
CA SER A 76 -0.63 20.51 -3.67
C SER A 76 -1.15 21.39 -2.53
N VAL A 77 -0.59 22.58 -2.36
CA VAL A 77 -1.07 23.58 -1.37
C VAL A 77 -2.31 24.33 -1.85
N GLN A 78 -2.65 24.20 -3.13
CA GLN A 78 -3.84 24.81 -3.73
C GLN A 78 -5.06 23.90 -3.53
N THR A 79 -6.26 24.45 -3.74
CA THR A 79 -7.49 23.67 -3.52
C THR A 79 -7.57 22.46 -4.48
N PRO A 80 -7.92 21.25 -3.99
CA PRO A 80 -8.15 20.08 -4.85
C PRO A 80 -9.24 20.32 -5.91
N LEU A 81 -10.13 21.30 -5.70
CA LEU A 81 -11.12 21.70 -6.69
C LEU A 81 -10.53 22.17 -8.02
N ARG A 82 -9.23 22.51 -8.07
CA ARG A 82 -8.51 22.81 -9.33
C ARG A 82 -8.48 21.64 -10.31
N HIS A 83 -8.75 20.41 -9.87
CA HIS A 83 -8.95 19.27 -10.77
C HIS A 83 -10.13 19.46 -11.73
N PHE A 84 -11.16 20.20 -11.32
CA PHE A 84 -12.37 20.42 -12.10
C PHE A 84 -12.23 21.67 -12.97
N LYS A 85 -11.89 21.47 -14.25
CA LYS A 85 -11.66 22.56 -15.23
C LYS A 85 -12.89 23.44 -15.49
N GLU A 86 -14.07 22.96 -15.13
CA GLU A 86 -15.34 23.68 -15.27
C GLU A 86 -15.50 24.80 -14.21
N ILE A 87 -14.69 24.79 -13.14
CA ILE A 87 -14.71 25.84 -12.12
C ILE A 87 -13.88 27.04 -12.60
N PRO A 88 -14.45 28.26 -12.65
CA PRO A 88 -13.72 29.46 -13.02
C PRO A 88 -12.55 29.78 -12.08
N GLU A 89 -11.44 30.29 -12.64
CA GLU A 89 -10.22 30.61 -11.88
C GLU A 89 -10.44 31.68 -10.80
N ASP A 90 -11.35 32.64 -11.00
CA ASP A 90 -11.69 33.64 -9.98
C ASP A 90 -12.37 33.02 -8.76
N ILE A 91 -13.15 31.95 -8.96
CA ILE A 91 -13.80 31.20 -7.88
C ILE A 91 -12.80 30.35 -7.12
N LEU A 92 -11.88 29.68 -7.82
CA LEU A 92 -10.78 28.93 -7.20
C LEU A 92 -9.93 29.83 -6.31
N ARG A 93 -9.58 31.04 -6.77
CA ARG A 93 -8.85 32.03 -5.96
C ARG A 93 -9.64 32.52 -4.75
N LYS A 94 -10.97 32.68 -4.87
CA LYS A 94 -11.83 33.03 -3.72
C LYS A 94 -11.88 31.93 -2.67
N ILE A 95 -11.91 30.67 -3.10
CA ILE A 95 -11.85 29.48 -2.23
C ILE A 95 -10.52 29.48 -1.47
N GLU A 96 -9.40 29.61 -2.19
CA GLU A 96 -8.05 29.61 -1.60
C GLU A 96 -7.82 30.76 -0.62
N LYS A 97 -8.40 31.94 -0.89
CA LYS A 97 -8.28 33.11 -0.01
C LYS A 97 -9.00 32.94 1.34
N LYS A 98 -9.98 32.03 1.43
CA LYS A 98 -10.77 31.83 2.65
C LYS A 98 -10.09 30.96 3.70
N ASP A 99 -9.02 30.27 3.34
CA ASP A 99 -8.24 29.39 4.23
C ASP A 99 -9.11 28.36 4.97
N ILE A 100 -10.10 27.79 4.25
CA ILE A 100 -10.95 26.71 4.74
C ILE A 100 -10.37 25.40 4.22
N ARG A 101 -10.19 24.41 5.10
CA ARG A 101 -9.68 23.09 4.72
C ARG A 101 -10.67 22.40 3.79
N PHE A 102 -10.16 21.66 2.79
CA PHE A 102 -11.01 21.02 1.79
C PHE A 102 -12.04 20.08 2.41
N GLU A 103 -11.68 19.39 3.48
CA GLU A 103 -12.53 18.43 4.19
C GLU A 103 -13.76 19.09 4.83
N GLN A 104 -13.65 20.37 5.21
CA GLN A 104 -14.79 21.11 5.78
C GLN A 104 -15.87 21.43 4.74
N TYR A 105 -15.55 21.31 3.45
CA TYR A 105 -16.55 21.52 2.40
C TYR A 105 -17.61 20.42 2.33
N TYR A 106 -17.36 19.24 2.88
CA TYR A 106 -18.35 18.16 2.97
C TYR A 106 -19.50 18.50 3.93
N ASP A 107 -19.26 19.34 4.93
CA ASP A 107 -20.27 19.70 5.94
C ASP A 107 -21.25 20.79 5.45
N TYR A 108 -20.88 21.55 4.42
CA TYR A 108 -21.68 22.67 3.93
C TYR A 108 -22.76 22.23 2.93
N LYS A 109 -23.94 22.83 3.06
CA LYS A 109 -25.03 22.70 2.09
C LYS A 109 -24.76 23.57 0.85
N PRO A 110 -25.42 23.27 -0.30
CA PRO A 110 -25.21 24.02 -1.54
C PRO A 110 -25.44 25.54 -1.43
N HIS A 111 -26.40 25.98 -0.61
CA HIS A 111 -26.67 27.41 -0.43
C HIS A 111 -25.58 28.09 0.41
N GLU A 112 -25.09 27.43 1.46
CA GLU A 112 -24.01 27.92 2.33
C GLU A 112 -22.71 28.11 1.53
N ILE A 113 -22.36 27.16 0.65
CA ILE A 113 -21.20 27.29 -0.25
C ILE A 113 -21.39 28.49 -1.20
N GLY A 114 -22.60 28.66 -1.74
CA GLY A 114 -22.93 29.76 -2.63
C GLY A 114 -22.81 31.13 -1.95
N GLU A 115 -23.34 31.27 -0.73
CA GLU A 115 -23.23 32.48 0.08
C GLU A 115 -21.79 32.76 0.51
N LEU A 116 -21.09 31.72 0.97
CA LEU A 116 -19.69 31.77 1.36
C LEU A 116 -18.86 32.40 0.23
N LEU A 117 -19.03 31.91 -1.01
CA LEU A 117 -18.26 32.38 -2.16
C LEU A 117 -18.83 33.64 -2.83
N ARG A 118 -19.92 34.21 -2.29
CA ARG A 118 -20.69 35.31 -2.89
C ARG A 118 -21.07 35.01 -4.35
N ALA A 119 -21.38 33.74 -4.62
CA ALA A 119 -21.69 33.20 -5.93
C ALA A 119 -22.79 32.11 -5.81
N PRO A 120 -24.04 32.49 -5.46
CA PRO A 120 -25.11 31.54 -5.13
C PRO A 120 -25.43 30.56 -6.26
N LYS A 121 -25.27 30.97 -7.52
CA LYS A 121 -25.49 30.11 -8.70
C LYS A 121 -24.50 28.93 -8.79
N LEU A 122 -23.30 29.09 -8.25
CA LEU A 122 -22.23 28.08 -8.33
C LEU A 122 -22.20 27.13 -7.13
N GLY A 123 -22.91 27.45 -6.04
CA GLY A 123 -22.92 26.62 -4.83
C GLY A 123 -23.30 25.16 -5.09
N LYS A 124 -24.32 24.93 -5.94
CA LYS A 124 -24.72 23.56 -6.35
C LYS A 124 -23.64 22.82 -7.15
N HIS A 125 -22.91 23.52 -8.01
CA HIS A 125 -21.86 22.93 -8.85
C HIS A 125 -20.66 22.53 -8.00
N ILE A 126 -20.23 23.43 -7.09
CA ILE A 126 -19.11 23.17 -6.19
C ILE A 126 -19.47 22.05 -5.22
N TYR A 127 -20.67 22.05 -4.65
CA TYR A 127 -21.16 20.95 -3.81
C TYR A 127 -21.06 19.60 -4.54
N LYS A 128 -21.50 19.55 -5.81
CA LYS A 128 -21.38 18.36 -6.65
C LYS A 128 -19.91 17.93 -6.77
N TYR A 129 -19.00 18.83 -7.12
CA TYR A 129 -17.57 18.48 -7.29
C TYR A 129 -16.89 18.04 -6.00
N VAL A 130 -17.26 18.61 -4.84
CA VAL A 130 -16.78 18.15 -3.54
C VAL A 130 -17.16 16.69 -3.33
N HIS A 131 -18.41 16.32 -3.60
CA HIS A 131 -18.89 14.94 -3.44
C HIS A 131 -18.45 14.01 -4.57
N GLN A 132 -17.96 14.53 -5.69
CA GLN A 132 -17.31 13.74 -6.74
C GLN A 132 -15.81 13.59 -6.51
N PHE A 133 -15.21 14.27 -5.53
CA PHE A 133 -13.79 14.15 -5.30
C PHE A 133 -13.47 12.76 -4.71
N PRO A 134 -12.52 11.99 -5.28
CA PRO A 134 -12.29 10.62 -4.84
C PRO A 134 -11.84 10.54 -3.38
N LYS A 135 -12.60 9.81 -2.58
CA LYS A 135 -12.37 9.58 -1.16
C LYS A 135 -12.69 8.12 -0.83
N LEU A 136 -11.82 7.48 -0.04
CA LEU A 136 -12.01 6.10 0.41
C LEU A 136 -11.93 6.07 1.93
N ASP A 137 -12.99 5.64 2.58
CA ASP A 137 -12.97 5.36 4.01
C ASP A 137 -12.30 4.01 4.25
N LEU A 138 -11.46 3.96 5.29
CA LEU A 138 -10.61 2.83 5.60
C LEU A 138 -11.01 2.24 6.95
N ALA A 139 -11.24 0.94 6.99
CA ALA A 139 -11.33 0.17 8.22
C ALA A 139 -10.38 -1.03 8.12
N ALA A 140 -9.69 -1.36 9.21
CA ALA A 140 -8.77 -2.49 9.21
C ALA A 140 -8.99 -3.37 10.43
N TYR A 141 -9.00 -4.67 10.19
CA TYR A 141 -8.96 -5.68 11.22
C TYR A 141 -7.61 -6.41 11.17
N VAL A 142 -7.00 -6.62 12.34
CA VAL A 142 -5.64 -7.15 12.43
C VAL A 142 -5.61 -8.37 13.33
N GLN A 143 -5.00 -9.43 12.83
CA GLN A 143 -4.84 -10.70 13.53
C GLN A 143 -3.38 -11.12 13.53
N PRO A 144 -2.79 -11.48 14.68
CA PRO A 144 -1.42 -11.96 14.72
C PRO A 144 -1.38 -13.43 14.26
N LEU A 145 -0.66 -13.70 13.17
CA LEU A 145 -0.43 -15.07 12.69
C LEU A 145 0.71 -15.71 13.46
N THR A 146 1.80 -14.95 13.68
CA THR A 146 2.95 -15.35 14.48
C THR A 146 3.42 -14.15 15.30
N ARG A 147 4.48 -14.32 16.09
CA ARG A 147 5.12 -13.20 16.81
C ARG A 147 5.80 -12.18 15.90
N SER A 148 5.98 -12.50 14.62
CA SER A 148 6.69 -11.66 13.64
C SER A 148 5.84 -11.28 12.42
N CYS A 149 4.57 -11.69 12.38
CA CYS A 149 3.71 -11.50 11.22
C CYS A 149 2.25 -11.27 11.64
N LEU A 150 1.65 -10.21 11.11
CA LEU A 150 0.23 -9.89 11.26
C LEU A 150 -0.48 -10.07 9.93
N LEU A 151 -1.68 -10.67 9.98
CA LEU A 151 -2.66 -10.59 8.92
C LEU A 151 -3.45 -9.29 9.10
N VAL A 152 -3.58 -8.52 8.02
CA VAL A 152 -4.38 -7.31 7.96
C VAL A 152 -5.46 -7.52 6.92
N GLU A 153 -6.71 -7.36 7.36
CA GLU A 153 -7.89 -7.29 6.50
C GLU A 153 -8.32 -5.82 6.43
N LEU A 154 -8.03 -5.18 5.30
CA LEU A 154 -8.35 -3.79 5.02
C LEU A 154 -9.64 -3.71 4.21
N THR A 155 -10.66 -3.08 4.76
CA THR A 155 -11.90 -2.72 4.09
C THR A 155 -11.79 -1.29 3.55
N LEU A 156 -12.03 -1.14 2.24
CA LEU A 156 -12.08 0.10 1.50
C LEU A 156 -13.54 0.38 1.12
N THR A 157 -14.08 1.50 1.61
CA THR A 157 -15.45 1.94 1.31
C THR A 157 -15.39 3.23 0.50
N PRO A 158 -15.82 3.24 -0.77
CA PRO A 158 -15.89 4.47 -1.55
C PRO A 158 -16.88 5.46 -0.96
N ASP A 159 -16.41 6.66 -0.61
CA ASP A 159 -17.21 7.76 -0.06
C ASP A 159 -17.22 8.96 -1.03
N PHE A 160 -17.60 8.69 -2.29
CA PHE A 160 -17.75 9.72 -3.30
C PHE A 160 -18.69 9.27 -4.43
N GLN A 161 -19.26 10.24 -5.15
CA GLN A 161 -20.13 10.01 -6.30
C GLN A 161 -19.28 9.78 -7.55
N PHE A 162 -19.22 8.52 -7.99
CA PHE A 162 -18.50 8.18 -9.21
C PHE A 162 -19.22 8.75 -10.44
N ASP A 163 -18.46 9.48 -11.27
CA ASP A 163 -18.91 10.04 -12.55
C ASP A 163 -17.88 9.72 -13.62
N SER A 164 -18.26 8.92 -14.63
CA SER A 164 -17.34 8.45 -15.67
C SER A 164 -16.76 9.58 -16.53
N LYS A 165 -17.42 10.75 -16.59
CA LYS A 165 -16.88 11.93 -17.29
C LYS A 165 -15.71 12.55 -16.56
N VAL A 166 -15.67 12.39 -15.25
CA VAL A 166 -14.64 12.95 -14.35
C VAL A 166 -13.56 11.91 -14.07
N HIS A 167 -13.96 10.68 -13.77
CA HIS A 167 -13.11 9.63 -13.21
C HIS A 167 -12.61 8.62 -14.24
N SER A 168 -13.05 8.74 -15.50
CA SER A 168 -12.90 7.68 -16.50
C SER A 168 -13.58 6.38 -16.06
N SER A 169 -13.14 5.21 -16.55
CA SER A 169 -13.71 3.90 -16.19
C SER A 169 -13.16 3.31 -14.90
N THR A 170 -11.98 3.76 -14.45
CA THR A 170 -11.28 3.24 -13.28
C THR A 170 -10.51 4.33 -12.54
N GLU A 171 -10.44 4.20 -11.21
CA GLU A 171 -9.65 5.06 -10.33
C GLU A 171 -8.62 4.23 -9.54
N PRO A 172 -7.31 4.37 -9.83
CA PRO A 172 -6.25 3.68 -9.12
C PRO A 172 -5.88 4.39 -7.80
N PHE A 173 -5.68 3.59 -6.76
CA PHE A 173 -5.22 4.00 -5.44
C PHE A 173 -4.06 3.11 -4.98
N TRP A 174 -3.01 3.74 -4.47
CA TRP A 174 -1.95 3.04 -3.78
C TRP A 174 -2.32 2.85 -2.32
N ILE A 175 -2.22 1.60 -1.86
CA ILE A 175 -2.29 1.24 -0.46
C ILE A 175 -0.85 1.10 0.03
N PHE A 176 -0.47 1.88 1.04
CA PHE A 176 0.82 1.79 1.73
C PHE A 176 0.59 1.40 3.17
N VAL A 177 1.34 0.42 3.66
CA VAL A 177 1.51 0.20 5.10
C VAL A 177 2.87 0.75 5.48
N GLU A 178 2.86 1.77 6.33
CA GLU A 178 4.04 2.48 6.79
C GLU A 178 4.34 2.12 8.25
N ASP A 179 5.62 2.16 8.60
CA ASP A 179 6.07 2.01 9.98
C ASP A 179 5.62 3.16 10.89
N THR A 180 5.98 3.11 12.17
CA THR A 180 5.63 4.15 13.16
C THR A 180 6.10 5.54 12.80
N GLN A 181 7.21 5.68 12.06
CA GLN A 181 7.80 6.96 11.69
C GLN A 181 7.38 7.42 10.28
N GLN A 182 6.63 6.60 9.55
CA GLN A 182 6.25 6.84 8.15
C GLN A 182 7.45 7.00 7.21
N GLU A 183 8.57 6.35 7.53
CA GLU A 183 9.81 6.37 6.75
C GLU A 183 9.94 5.13 5.86
N THR A 184 9.46 3.99 6.35
CA THR A 184 9.59 2.69 5.68
C THR A 184 8.22 2.15 5.25
N ILE A 185 8.11 1.74 3.99
CA ILE A 185 6.97 0.99 3.47
C ILE A 185 7.18 -0.49 3.81
N LEU A 186 6.30 -1.04 4.64
CA LEU A 186 6.28 -2.46 5.03
C LEU A 186 5.53 -3.32 4.01
N TYR A 187 4.50 -2.74 3.40
CA TYR A 187 3.69 -3.38 2.36
C TYR A 187 3.12 -2.32 1.43
N TYR A 188 2.96 -2.65 0.15
CA TYR A 188 2.22 -1.81 -0.78
C TYR A 188 1.48 -2.63 -1.83
N GLU A 189 0.35 -2.10 -2.30
CA GLU A 189 -0.43 -2.66 -3.40
C GLU A 189 -1.13 -1.55 -4.20
N LEU A 190 -1.36 -1.78 -5.49
CA LEU A 190 -2.20 -0.92 -6.32
C LEU A 190 -3.63 -1.47 -6.35
N PHE A 191 -4.55 -0.80 -5.65
CA PHE A 191 -5.98 -1.05 -5.74
C PHE A 191 -6.57 -0.27 -6.92
N VAL A 192 -7.39 -0.92 -7.75
CA VAL A 192 -8.04 -0.27 -8.90
C VAL A 192 -9.56 -0.34 -8.74
N LEU A 193 -10.16 0.79 -8.37
CA LEU A 193 -11.60 0.91 -8.25
C LEU A 193 -12.22 1.00 -9.65
N ARG A 194 -13.11 0.08 -9.99
CA ARG A 194 -13.85 0.08 -11.26
C ARG A 194 -15.21 0.74 -11.09
N GLN A 195 -15.70 1.44 -12.12
CA GLN A 195 -17.02 2.05 -12.10
C GLN A 195 -18.14 1.08 -11.69
N SER A 196 -18.09 -0.18 -12.14
CA SER A 196 -19.11 -1.19 -11.82
C SER A 196 -19.14 -1.59 -10.34
N GLN A 197 -18.11 -1.24 -9.57
CA GLN A 197 -17.95 -1.58 -8.15
C GLN A 197 -17.87 -0.33 -7.29
N ALA A 198 -18.19 0.86 -7.83
CA ALA A 198 -18.03 2.13 -7.12
C ALA A 198 -18.89 2.23 -5.84
N ASP A 199 -20.01 1.50 -5.77
CA ASP A 199 -20.91 1.49 -4.61
C ASP A 199 -20.68 0.29 -3.67
N GLN A 200 -19.61 -0.50 -3.89
CA GLN A 200 -19.32 -1.72 -3.14
C GLN A 200 -18.14 -1.51 -2.19
N GLU A 201 -18.20 -2.19 -1.03
CA GLU A 201 -17.04 -2.33 -0.15
C GLU A 201 -16.04 -3.34 -0.75
N HIS A 202 -14.76 -3.07 -0.58
CA HIS A 202 -13.69 -3.94 -1.07
C HIS A 202 -12.80 -4.37 0.09
N THR A 203 -12.51 -5.66 0.19
CA THR A 203 -11.59 -6.19 1.21
C THR A 203 -10.28 -6.61 0.56
N LEU A 204 -9.17 -6.09 1.09
CA LEU A 204 -7.81 -6.51 0.77
C LEU A 204 -7.22 -7.23 1.98
N THR A 205 -6.66 -8.40 1.74
CA THR A 205 -6.02 -9.20 2.80
C THR A 205 -4.55 -9.36 2.48
N PHE A 206 -3.70 -8.90 3.39
CA PHE A 206 -2.25 -8.97 3.24
C PHE A 206 -1.56 -9.19 4.59
N THR A 207 -0.28 -9.56 4.53
CA THR A 207 0.53 -9.78 5.74
C THR A 207 1.57 -8.69 5.89
N VAL A 208 1.81 -8.27 7.14
CA VAL A 208 2.81 -7.26 7.47
C VAL A 208 3.72 -7.77 8.58
N PRO A 209 5.02 -7.51 8.50
CA PRO A 209 5.96 -7.91 9.54
C PRO A 209 5.72 -7.08 10.81
N ILE A 210 5.99 -7.67 11.98
CA ILE A 210 6.04 -6.95 13.25
C ILE A 210 7.41 -7.15 13.90
N THR A 211 7.95 -6.09 14.49
CA THR A 211 9.24 -6.10 15.19
C THR A 211 9.10 -6.51 16.65
N ASP A 212 10.19 -6.95 17.26
CA ASP A 212 10.32 -7.14 18.71
C ASP A 212 11.42 -6.18 19.22
N PRO A 213 11.12 -5.14 20.03
CA PRO A 213 9.84 -4.87 20.69
C PRO A 213 8.72 -4.46 19.73
N MET A 214 7.48 -4.80 20.12
CA MET A 214 6.28 -4.49 19.36
C MET A 214 6.11 -2.97 19.18
N PRO A 215 5.90 -2.48 17.95
CA PRO A 215 5.62 -1.08 17.70
C PRO A 215 4.23 -0.70 18.23
N PRO A 216 3.98 0.55 18.65
CA PRO A 216 2.68 0.96 19.17
C PRO A 216 1.57 0.98 18.11
N HIS A 217 1.90 1.30 16.86
CA HIS A 217 0.96 1.37 15.74
C HIS A 217 1.69 1.36 14.39
N TYR A 218 0.98 1.02 13.33
CA TYR A 218 1.38 1.31 11.94
C TYR A 218 0.38 2.25 11.30
N PHE A 219 0.72 2.76 10.12
CA PHE A 219 -0.17 3.61 9.33
C PHE A 219 -0.53 2.91 8.03
N ILE A 220 -1.82 2.73 7.78
CA ILE A 220 -2.32 2.37 6.45
C ILE A 220 -2.72 3.66 5.75
N ARG A 221 -2.08 3.96 4.63
CA ARG A 221 -2.37 5.13 3.81
C ARG A 221 -2.90 4.69 2.46
N CYS A 222 -4.05 5.22 2.08
CA CYS A 222 -4.60 5.10 0.74
C CYS A 222 -4.39 6.43 0.00
N VAL A 223 -3.70 6.42 -1.14
CA VAL A 223 -3.40 7.63 -1.92
C VAL A 223 -3.84 7.43 -3.36
N SER A 224 -4.64 8.35 -3.91
CA SER A 224 -4.97 8.30 -5.33
C SER A 224 -3.71 8.45 -6.19
N ASP A 225 -3.60 7.63 -7.23
CA ASP A 225 -2.54 7.70 -8.21
C ASP A 225 -2.65 8.95 -9.10
N ARG A 226 -3.86 9.52 -9.25
CA ARG A 226 -4.15 10.62 -10.20
C ARG A 226 -4.52 11.93 -9.53
N TRP A 227 -5.15 11.86 -8.35
CA TRP A 227 -5.74 13.02 -7.69
C TRP A 227 -4.82 13.58 -6.60
N ILE A 228 -4.63 14.90 -6.60
CA ILE A 228 -3.86 15.66 -5.62
C ILE A 228 -4.80 15.97 -4.45
N GLY A 229 -4.38 15.65 -3.24
CA GLY A 229 -5.21 15.80 -2.02
C GLY A 229 -6.17 14.65 -1.75
N ALA A 230 -6.32 13.70 -2.67
CA ALA A 230 -7.09 12.48 -2.44
C ALA A 230 -6.23 11.45 -1.70
N GLU A 231 -6.22 11.55 -0.38
CA GLU A 231 -5.58 10.59 0.50
C GLU A 231 -6.41 10.32 1.75
N SER A 232 -6.21 9.15 2.35
CA SER A 232 -6.86 8.73 3.59
C SER A 232 -5.84 7.96 4.42
N LEU A 233 -5.84 8.20 5.74
CA LEU A 233 -4.85 7.68 6.67
C LEU A 233 -5.54 6.99 7.83
N LEU A 234 -5.23 5.72 8.05
CA LEU A 234 -5.76 4.91 9.13
C LEU A 234 -4.61 4.47 10.05
N PRO A 235 -4.52 5.01 11.28
CA PRO A 235 -3.61 4.48 12.29
C PRO A 235 -4.13 3.15 12.85
N VAL A 236 -3.31 2.10 12.74
CA VAL A 236 -3.61 0.76 13.24
C VAL A 236 -2.88 0.54 14.55
N ASN A 237 -3.59 0.48 15.67
CA ASN A 237 -3.01 0.45 17.01
C ASN A 237 -2.83 -0.98 17.52
N PHE A 238 -1.63 -1.29 18.04
CA PHE A 238 -1.28 -2.63 18.52
C PHE A 238 -1.28 -2.77 20.05
N ARG A 239 -1.64 -1.73 20.82
CA ARG A 239 -1.57 -1.75 22.30
C ARG A 239 -2.37 -2.88 22.97
N ARG A 240 -3.44 -3.35 22.33
CA ARG A 240 -4.29 -4.45 22.83
C ARG A 240 -4.07 -5.76 22.07
N LEU A 241 -3.07 -5.80 21.20
CA LEU A 241 -2.77 -6.96 20.38
C LEU A 241 -2.00 -7.98 21.22
N ILE A 242 -2.60 -9.14 21.45
CA ILE A 242 -1.96 -10.25 22.14
C ILE A 242 -1.29 -11.11 21.08
N LEU A 243 0.05 -11.14 21.08
CA LEU A 243 0.77 -12.05 20.20
C LEU A 243 0.64 -13.49 20.68
N PRO A 244 0.57 -14.46 19.75
CA PRO A 244 0.69 -15.87 20.08
C PRO A 244 1.95 -16.15 20.90
N GLU A 245 1.88 -17.23 21.68
CA GLU A 245 3.07 -17.76 22.34
C GLU A 245 4.14 -18.14 21.31
N ARG A 246 5.40 -18.09 21.73
CA ARG A 246 6.48 -18.55 20.86
C ARG A 246 6.35 -20.07 20.73
N ASN A 247 6.30 -20.57 19.51
CA ASN A 247 6.33 -22.01 19.28
C ASN A 247 7.55 -22.62 20.00
N PRO A 248 7.39 -23.80 20.62
CA PRO A 248 8.53 -24.51 21.17
C PRO A 248 9.55 -24.76 20.06
N PRO A 249 10.85 -24.85 20.38
CA PRO A 249 11.85 -25.24 19.41
C PRO A 249 11.48 -26.60 18.80
N GLU A 250 11.81 -26.77 17.52
CA GLU A 250 11.63 -28.05 16.84
C GLU A 250 12.44 -29.14 17.53
N THR A 251 11.94 -30.37 17.51
CA THR A 251 12.70 -31.52 18.03
C THR A 251 13.92 -31.75 17.15
N GLU A 252 15.11 -31.67 17.73
CA GLU A 252 16.36 -31.87 16.99
C GLU A 252 16.41 -33.28 16.39
N LEU A 253 16.83 -33.36 15.12
CA LEU A 253 17.13 -34.62 14.46
C LEU A 253 18.50 -35.09 14.96
N LEU A 254 18.49 -36.12 15.80
CA LEU A 254 19.67 -36.74 16.37
C LEU A 254 20.43 -37.48 15.27
N ASP A 255 21.76 -37.37 15.26
CA ASP A 255 22.63 -38.11 14.36
C ASP A 255 22.76 -39.58 14.81
N LEU A 256 21.66 -40.32 14.66
CA LEU A 256 21.56 -41.73 15.00
C LEU A 256 22.09 -42.59 13.86
N MET A 257 22.69 -43.71 14.23
CA MET A 257 23.04 -44.75 13.26
C MET A 257 21.76 -45.23 12.55
N PRO A 258 21.67 -45.17 11.20
CA PRO A 258 20.47 -45.55 10.48
C PRO A 258 20.07 -46.99 10.80
N LEU A 259 18.82 -47.19 11.24
CA LEU A 259 18.33 -48.51 11.63
C LEU A 259 18.18 -49.41 10.40
N PRO A 260 18.73 -50.64 10.43
CA PRO A 260 18.47 -51.60 9.36
C PRO A 260 17.01 -52.04 9.40
N ILE A 261 16.46 -52.42 8.23
CA ILE A 261 15.06 -52.89 8.14
C ILE A 261 14.82 -54.13 9.01
N THR A 262 15.86 -54.93 9.27
CA THR A 262 15.81 -56.07 10.20
C THR A 262 15.48 -55.70 11.64
N ALA A 263 15.51 -54.41 12.00
CA ALA A 263 15.05 -53.92 13.30
C ALA A 263 13.53 -54.12 13.50
N LEU A 264 12.75 -54.27 12.43
CA LEU A 264 11.31 -54.55 12.48
C LEU A 264 10.99 -55.91 13.12
N LYS A 265 11.90 -56.89 13.02
CA LYS A 265 11.69 -58.28 13.48
C LYS A 265 10.39 -58.88 12.96
N TRP A 266 9.97 -58.48 11.77
CA TRP A 266 8.72 -58.89 11.14
C TRP A 266 8.96 -59.24 9.67
N PRO A 267 9.19 -60.53 9.35
CA PRO A 267 9.66 -60.94 8.02
C PRO A 267 8.80 -60.49 6.84
N LYS A 268 7.48 -60.36 7.03
CA LYS A 268 6.57 -59.86 5.99
C LYS A 268 6.71 -58.35 5.77
N ALA A 269 6.81 -57.57 6.84
CA ALA A 269 7.01 -56.12 6.75
C ALA A 269 8.40 -55.79 6.20
N GLU A 270 9.42 -56.56 6.60
CA GLU A 270 10.78 -56.41 6.09
C GLU A 270 10.84 -56.51 4.57
N GLN A 271 10.08 -57.41 3.95
CA GLN A 271 9.98 -57.53 2.49
C GLN A 271 9.31 -56.32 1.82
N VAL A 272 8.30 -55.74 2.47
CA VAL A 272 7.54 -54.59 1.94
C VAL A 272 8.36 -53.30 2.03
N PHE A 273 9.08 -53.10 3.12
CA PHE A 273 9.90 -51.91 3.35
C PHE A 273 11.31 -52.03 2.77
N TYR A 274 11.67 -53.17 2.17
CA TYR A 274 12.97 -53.41 1.51
C TYR A 274 13.17 -52.48 0.31
N GLY A 275 13.60 -51.24 0.59
CA GLY A 275 13.99 -50.26 -0.41
C GLY A 275 15.44 -50.41 -0.87
N ALA A 276 15.89 -49.51 -1.75
CA ALA A 276 17.22 -49.53 -2.37
C ALA A 276 18.41 -49.48 -1.38
N THR A 277 18.21 -48.95 -0.17
CA THR A 277 19.27 -48.74 0.85
C THR A 277 19.26 -49.76 1.98
N GLY A 278 18.21 -50.59 2.12
CA GLY A 278 18.09 -51.58 3.19
C GLY A 278 18.01 -51.01 4.62
N LYS A 279 17.86 -49.69 4.76
CA LYS A 279 17.91 -48.94 6.03
C LYS A 279 16.81 -47.89 6.08
N LEU A 280 16.31 -47.62 7.29
CA LEU A 280 15.41 -46.51 7.58
C LEU A 280 16.16 -45.19 7.47
N ASN A 281 15.44 -44.13 7.07
CA ASN A 281 16.00 -42.78 7.05
C ASN A 281 16.19 -42.22 8.48
N PRO A 282 16.86 -41.08 8.67
CA PRO A 282 17.11 -40.52 10.00
C PRO A 282 15.85 -40.23 10.83
N ILE A 283 14.79 -39.71 10.20
CA ILE A 283 13.52 -39.40 10.88
C ILE A 283 12.85 -40.68 11.36
N GLN A 284 12.72 -41.65 10.46
CA GLN A 284 12.18 -42.98 10.76
C GLN A 284 12.99 -43.66 11.85
N THR A 285 14.32 -43.56 11.80
CA THR A 285 15.24 -44.11 12.80
C THR A 285 14.98 -43.50 14.17
N GLN A 286 14.84 -42.18 14.26
CA GLN A 286 14.57 -41.49 15.52
C GLN A 286 13.16 -41.75 16.06
N THR A 287 12.16 -41.88 15.18
CA THR A 287 10.77 -42.13 15.59
C THR A 287 10.46 -43.61 15.80
N PHE A 288 11.33 -44.53 15.38
CA PHE A 288 11.08 -45.97 15.33
C PHE A 288 10.63 -46.53 16.68
N THR A 289 11.35 -46.21 17.76
CA THR A 289 11.02 -46.72 19.10
C THR A 289 9.64 -46.28 19.55
N GLN A 290 9.29 -45.01 19.37
CA GLN A 290 7.98 -44.50 19.79
C GLN A 290 6.85 -45.03 18.91
N MET A 291 7.03 -45.06 17.59
CA MET A 291 5.98 -45.49 16.65
C MET A 291 5.79 -47.01 16.58
N PHE A 292 6.86 -47.79 16.78
CA PHE A 292 6.83 -49.25 16.56
C PHE A 292 6.86 -50.06 17.86
N GLN A 293 7.34 -49.48 18.98
CA GLN A 293 7.49 -50.20 20.25
C GLN A 293 6.61 -49.64 21.38
N SER A 294 5.94 -48.49 21.16
CA SER A 294 4.95 -47.93 22.09
C SER A 294 3.56 -47.91 21.44
N ASP A 295 2.52 -47.94 22.28
CA ASP A 295 1.12 -47.73 21.89
C ASP A 295 0.66 -46.27 22.15
N ASP A 296 1.59 -45.37 22.47
CA ASP A 296 1.31 -43.98 22.78
C ASP A 296 0.90 -43.17 21.53
N ASN A 297 -0.04 -42.24 21.71
CA ASN A 297 -0.40 -41.29 20.67
C ASN A 297 0.80 -40.41 20.29
N THR A 298 1.25 -40.50 19.04
CA THR A 298 2.44 -39.79 18.56
C THR A 298 2.10 -38.81 17.44
N LEU A 299 2.58 -37.56 17.55
CA LEU A 299 2.48 -36.55 16.50
C LEU A 299 3.81 -36.47 15.73
N LEU A 300 3.80 -36.85 14.44
CA LEU A 300 4.95 -36.72 13.54
C LEU A 300 4.75 -35.60 12.52
N CYS A 301 5.41 -34.47 12.78
CA CYS A 301 5.47 -33.34 11.86
C CYS A 301 6.85 -33.27 11.20
N ALA A 302 6.93 -33.64 9.92
CA ALA A 302 8.13 -33.51 9.11
C ALA A 302 7.80 -32.92 7.73
N PRO A 303 8.78 -32.40 6.97
CA PRO A 303 8.56 -31.91 5.61
C PRO A 303 7.90 -32.93 4.66
N ALA A 304 7.41 -32.46 3.52
CA ALA A 304 6.92 -33.35 2.47
C ALA A 304 8.08 -34.27 2.00
N ASN A 305 7.75 -35.51 1.64
CA ASN A 305 8.69 -36.54 1.19
C ASN A 305 9.74 -37.00 2.23
N SER A 306 9.58 -36.68 3.51
CA SER A 306 10.43 -37.19 4.60
C SER A 306 10.18 -38.66 4.99
N GLY A 307 9.38 -39.40 4.22
CA GLY A 307 9.04 -40.80 4.53
C GLY A 307 8.02 -40.99 5.66
N LYS A 308 7.24 -39.94 5.99
CA LYS A 308 6.21 -39.97 7.06
C LYS A 308 5.16 -41.08 6.89
N LEU A 309 4.81 -41.43 5.65
CA LEU A 309 3.84 -42.50 5.37
C LEU A 309 4.37 -43.89 5.75
N GLN A 310 5.70 -44.04 5.83
CA GLN A 310 6.34 -45.29 6.24
C GLN A 310 6.49 -45.38 7.78
N CYS A 311 6.39 -44.26 8.49
CA CYS A 311 6.29 -44.23 9.94
C CYS A 311 4.86 -44.58 10.36
#